data_AF-A0A0F8ZRB5-F1
#
_entry.id   AF-A0A0F8ZRB5-F1
#
_cell.length_a   1.000
_cell.length_b   1.000
_cell.length_c   1.000
_cell.angle_alpha   90.00
_cell.angle_beta   90.00
_cell.angle_gamma   90.00
#
_symmetry.space_group_name_H-M   'P 1'
#
loop_
_entity.id
_entity.type
_entity.pdbx_description
1 polymer ?
#
loop_
_entity_poly.entity_id
_entity_poly.type
_entity_poly.pdbx_seq_one_letter_code
_entity_poly.pdbx_strand_id
1 'polypeptide(L)'
;LKHYYSVMFDAVAMTHEANGLYGWVDWGDLPMCDRPTQGKFKMAMDGGVGWSNAERALAPYFYHYAAGGGRRFLDLGRAMVHHTIGIDTEHPGGDDKHGGYHRHNQVHWRHKGAGTRQGGFRGWHNYYWMTGDPEVGRLILREGIDSPAQRSQMDLRVERKSLTVGYDYQHCASHMLAHMCWITTGDWRYARAHRPIVKLWKICGERGQATRRGYLFFKVTDGEPVGYRLAGKGPQLGYWLTYGGDDLLLEWASLTGDPIAVDAILLQGKFHGTGSTARGVRSMYNSPEALYLGLAFLQPDHPHLKRLLTGRLWSHSNLAKFRAKGLKTTGRYKSAEDWDRYGTYMYRKNGFSIHGAEGLEVLHLMQAMALLKMSPKP
;
A
#
# COMPACT_ATOMS: atom_id res chain seq x y z
N LEU A 1 -8.42 -19.63 6.55
CA LEU A 1 -7.95 -18.32 6.04
C LEU A 1 -8.67 -17.13 6.69
N LYS A 2 -10.01 -17.09 6.80
CA LYS A 2 -10.74 -16.06 7.59
C LYS A 2 -10.15 -15.85 9.01
N HIS A 3 -9.76 -16.95 9.65
CA HIS A 3 -9.08 -16.96 10.95
C HIS A 3 -7.70 -16.27 10.95
N TYR A 4 -6.90 -16.41 9.88
CA TYR A 4 -5.57 -15.81 9.75
C TYR A 4 -5.62 -14.27 9.82
N TYR A 5 -6.62 -13.68 9.17
CA TYR A 5 -6.82 -12.23 9.18
C TYR A 5 -7.29 -11.66 10.49
N SER A 6 -8.20 -12.36 11.17
CA SER A 6 -8.57 -11.98 12.54
C SER A 6 -7.30 -11.94 13.41
N VAL A 7 -6.43 -12.96 13.32
CA VAL A 7 -5.16 -12.96 14.09
C VAL A 7 -4.31 -11.74 13.76
N MET A 8 -4.13 -11.44 12.47
CA MET A 8 -3.31 -10.30 12.04
C MET A 8 -3.82 -8.98 12.59
N PHE A 9 -5.11 -8.70 12.42
CA PHE A 9 -5.65 -7.40 12.82
C PHE A 9 -5.90 -7.29 14.33
N ASP A 10 -6.28 -8.38 14.99
CA ASP A 10 -6.41 -8.41 16.45
C ASP A 10 -5.05 -8.19 17.13
N ALA A 11 -3.95 -8.66 16.50
CA ALA A 11 -2.60 -8.40 17.00
C ALA A 11 -2.28 -6.91 17.09
N VAL A 12 -2.75 -6.11 16.13
CA VAL A 12 -2.51 -4.66 16.14
C VAL A 12 -3.11 -4.01 17.38
N ALA A 13 -4.39 -4.26 17.61
CA ALA A 13 -5.09 -3.74 18.78
C ALA A 13 -4.43 -4.23 20.07
N MET A 14 -4.08 -5.52 20.15
CA MET A 14 -3.39 -6.08 21.31
C MET A 14 -2.01 -5.45 21.55
N THR A 15 -1.22 -5.21 20.49
CA THR A 15 0.08 -4.53 20.61
C THR A 15 -0.09 -3.10 21.12
N HIS A 16 -1.11 -2.39 20.63
CA HIS A 16 -1.41 -1.04 21.07
C HIS A 16 -1.74 -0.99 22.57
N GLU A 17 -2.66 -1.85 23.03
CA GLU A 17 -3.07 -1.96 24.43
C GLU A 17 -1.90 -2.42 25.33
N ALA A 18 -1.17 -3.47 24.93
CA ALA A 18 -0.12 -4.08 25.74
C ALA A 18 1.10 -3.18 25.97
N ASN A 19 1.37 -2.23 25.07
CA ASN A 19 2.44 -1.25 25.23
C ASN A 19 1.95 0.09 25.78
N GLY A 20 0.64 0.24 26.02
CA GLY A 20 0.06 1.51 26.48
C GLY A 20 0.34 2.66 25.52
N LEU A 21 0.17 2.45 24.21
CA LEU A 21 0.48 3.43 23.16
C LEU A 21 -0.56 4.55 23.06
N TYR A 22 -0.90 5.09 24.21
CA TYR A 22 -1.78 6.23 24.33
C TYR A 22 -0.92 7.48 24.50
N GLY A 23 -1.44 8.58 24.02
CA GLY A 23 -0.77 9.86 24.10
C GLY A 23 -1.50 10.83 23.22
N TRP A 24 -1.36 12.13 23.53
CA TRP A 24 -1.93 13.16 22.69
C TRP A 24 -1.37 13.09 21.26
N VAL A 25 -0.06 12.85 21.15
CA VAL A 25 0.63 12.72 19.86
C VAL A 25 0.75 11.28 19.38
N ASP A 26 0.79 10.29 20.27
CA ASP A 26 1.12 8.90 19.93
C ASP A 26 -0.11 8.07 19.49
N TRP A 27 -1.32 8.44 19.97
CA TRP A 27 -2.53 7.66 19.70
C TRP A 27 -2.81 7.55 18.20
N GLY A 28 -3.01 6.32 17.73
CA GLY A 28 -3.37 6.01 16.36
C GLY A 28 -2.22 5.46 15.52
N ASP A 29 -0.95 5.70 15.88
CA ASP A 29 0.17 5.00 15.23
C ASP A 29 0.51 3.70 15.93
N LEU A 30 1.35 2.91 15.28
CA LEU A 30 1.74 1.58 15.70
C LEU A 30 3.25 1.49 15.82
N PRO A 31 3.73 0.69 16.77
CA PRO A 31 5.14 0.57 17.00
C PRO A 31 5.73 -0.49 16.06
N MET A 32 6.98 -0.30 15.69
CA MET A 32 7.87 -1.37 15.31
C MET A 32 8.32 -2.09 16.60
N CYS A 33 7.68 -3.20 16.89
CA CYS A 33 8.05 -4.06 18.03
C CYS A 33 8.98 -5.21 17.60
N ASP A 34 9.89 -5.56 18.51
CA ASP A 34 10.56 -6.85 18.49
C ASP A 34 9.62 -7.99 18.91
N ARG A 35 10.13 -9.22 18.84
CA ARG A 35 9.41 -10.38 19.40
C ARG A 35 9.08 -10.16 20.87
N PRO A 36 7.87 -10.55 21.32
CA PRO A 36 7.52 -10.40 22.72
C PRO A 36 8.46 -11.24 23.60
N THR A 37 8.86 -10.69 24.74
CA THR A 37 9.66 -11.37 25.75
C THR A 37 8.93 -11.24 27.08
N GLN A 38 8.67 -12.37 27.77
CA GLN A 38 7.91 -12.39 29.03
C GLN A 38 6.53 -11.69 28.93
N GLY A 39 5.82 -11.91 27.82
CA GLY A 39 4.45 -11.42 27.66
C GLY A 39 4.32 -9.94 27.37
N LYS A 40 5.45 -9.26 27.15
CA LYS A 40 5.49 -7.87 26.75
C LYS A 40 6.09 -7.75 25.37
N PHE A 41 5.40 -7.05 24.49
CA PHE A 41 6.04 -6.49 23.31
C PHE A 41 7.06 -5.46 23.80
N LYS A 42 8.28 -5.51 23.26
CA LYS A 42 9.28 -4.48 23.52
C LYS A 42 9.32 -3.59 22.29
N MET A 43 9.04 -2.30 22.47
CA MET A 43 9.32 -1.32 21.44
C MET A 43 10.83 -1.30 21.18
N ALA A 44 11.21 -1.59 19.95
CA ALA A 44 12.59 -1.45 19.52
C ALA A 44 12.81 0.03 19.20
N MET A 45 13.25 0.80 20.19
CA MET A 45 13.57 2.22 20.01
C MET A 45 15.05 2.35 19.66
N ASP A 46 15.46 2.07 18.42
CA ASP A 46 16.86 2.24 17.98
C ASP A 46 16.97 2.41 16.46
N GLY A 47 17.85 3.31 16.00
CA GLY A 47 18.34 3.34 14.62
C GLY A 47 17.27 3.41 13.52
N GLY A 48 16.18 4.16 13.74
CA GLY A 48 15.03 4.22 12.82
C GLY A 48 13.99 3.12 13.06
N VAL A 49 13.99 2.48 14.23
CA VAL A 49 12.93 1.61 14.72
C VAL A 49 12.25 2.34 15.89
N GLY A 50 10.92 2.34 15.91
CA GLY A 50 10.10 3.10 16.86
C GLY A 50 8.65 3.15 16.40
N TRP A 51 8.13 4.32 16.06
CA TRP A 51 6.84 4.56 15.43
C TRP A 51 6.83 4.17 13.95
N SER A 52 5.68 3.74 13.42
CA SER A 52 5.57 3.22 12.05
C SER A 52 5.43 4.33 11.02
N ASN A 53 4.82 5.46 11.39
CA ASN A 53 4.54 6.59 10.51
C ASN A 53 3.92 6.15 9.17
N ALA A 54 2.87 5.34 9.21
CA ALA A 54 2.20 4.77 8.04
C ALA A 54 3.08 3.93 7.08
N GLU A 55 4.26 3.46 7.50
CA GLU A 55 5.14 2.72 6.60
C GLU A 55 4.42 1.48 6.03
N ARG A 56 4.59 1.26 4.72
CA ARG A 56 4.04 0.11 3.98
C ARG A 56 2.51 0.04 3.98
N ALA A 57 1.85 1.20 4.04
CA ALA A 57 0.43 1.33 3.76
C ALA A 57 -0.43 0.44 4.67
N LEU A 58 -0.26 0.60 5.99
CA LEU A 58 -0.94 -0.22 6.98
C LEU A 58 -2.44 0.10 7.13
N ALA A 59 -2.78 1.38 7.11
CA ALA A 59 -4.15 1.86 7.24
C ALA A 59 -5.14 1.27 6.20
N PRO A 60 -4.80 1.15 4.89
CA PRO A 60 -5.62 0.45 3.89
C PRO A 60 -6.15 -0.91 4.34
N TYR A 61 -5.34 -1.69 5.05
CA TYR A 61 -5.69 -3.05 5.45
C TYR A 61 -6.90 -3.08 6.39
N PHE A 62 -7.01 -2.11 7.31
CA PHE A 62 -8.16 -1.98 8.19
C PHE A 62 -9.43 -1.63 7.40
N TYR A 63 -9.32 -0.80 6.36
CA TYR A 63 -10.45 -0.38 5.54
C TYR A 63 -10.98 -1.49 4.64
N HIS A 64 -10.12 -2.27 3.98
CA HIS A 64 -10.56 -3.42 3.20
C HIS A 64 -11.29 -4.45 4.07
N TYR A 65 -10.85 -4.65 5.31
CA TYR A 65 -11.53 -5.54 6.24
C TYR A 65 -12.83 -4.94 6.80
N ALA A 66 -12.85 -3.63 7.08
CA ALA A 66 -14.05 -2.92 7.48
C ALA A 66 -15.14 -2.99 6.40
N ALA A 67 -14.77 -2.81 5.13
CA ALA A 67 -15.66 -2.96 3.97
C ALA A 67 -16.25 -4.39 3.85
N GLY A 68 -15.52 -5.40 4.34
CA GLY A 68 -15.98 -6.80 4.43
C GLY A 68 -16.85 -7.13 5.64
N GLY A 69 -17.29 -6.13 6.43
CA GLY A 69 -18.17 -6.30 7.59
C GLY A 69 -17.47 -6.21 8.96
N GLY A 70 -16.17 -5.93 9.00
CA GLY A 70 -15.40 -5.79 10.23
C GLY A 70 -15.42 -4.38 10.83
N ARG A 71 -16.58 -3.84 11.19
CA ARG A 71 -16.77 -2.42 11.60
C ARG A 71 -15.78 -1.94 12.68
N ARG A 72 -15.36 -2.80 13.62
CA ARG A 72 -14.41 -2.45 14.68
C ARG A 72 -13.05 -1.97 14.17
N PHE A 73 -12.63 -2.40 12.97
CA PHE A 73 -11.36 -2.01 12.39
C PHE A 73 -11.42 -0.64 11.70
N LEU A 74 -12.61 -0.12 11.41
CA LEU A 74 -12.78 1.23 10.89
C LEU A 74 -12.35 2.28 11.93
N ASP A 75 -12.57 2.04 13.22
CA ASP A 75 -12.18 2.99 14.28
C ASP A 75 -10.65 3.03 14.48
N LEU A 76 -9.99 1.87 14.39
CA LEU A 76 -8.53 1.78 14.41
C LEU A 76 -7.90 2.42 13.17
N GLY A 77 -8.47 2.14 11.99
CA GLY A 77 -8.06 2.80 10.75
C GLY A 77 -8.19 4.32 10.86
N ARG A 78 -9.34 4.79 11.36
CA ARG A 78 -9.61 6.22 11.56
C ARG A 78 -8.53 6.88 12.43
N ALA A 79 -8.23 6.29 13.58
CA ALA A 79 -7.19 6.80 14.49
C ALA A 79 -5.84 6.92 13.77
N MET A 80 -5.46 5.89 13.00
CA MET A 80 -4.22 5.89 12.23
C MET A 80 -4.19 6.97 11.13
N VAL A 81 -5.31 7.21 10.45
CA VAL A 81 -5.37 8.25 9.42
C VAL A 81 -5.23 9.64 10.02
N HIS A 82 -5.96 9.95 11.10
CA HIS A 82 -5.83 11.25 11.77
C HIS A 82 -4.43 11.46 12.35
N HIS A 83 -3.83 10.42 12.92
CA HIS A 83 -2.45 10.50 13.41
C HIS A 83 -1.49 10.83 12.27
N THR A 84 -1.51 10.04 11.21
CA THR A 84 -0.48 10.13 10.15
C THR A 84 -0.59 11.42 9.34
N ILE A 85 -1.82 11.93 9.13
CA ILE A 85 -2.02 13.22 8.44
C ILE A 85 -1.82 14.43 9.36
N GLY A 86 -1.97 14.27 10.67
CA GLY A 86 -1.92 15.37 11.65
C GLY A 86 -0.61 15.49 12.44
N ILE A 87 0.13 14.40 12.61
CA ILE A 87 1.34 14.30 13.45
C ILE A 87 2.58 13.93 12.61
N ASP A 88 2.46 12.92 11.74
CA ASP A 88 3.61 12.47 10.91
C ASP A 88 3.83 13.32 9.64
N THR A 89 2.98 14.34 9.44
CA THR A 89 3.02 15.26 8.31
C THR A 89 3.45 16.65 8.76
N GLU A 90 4.36 17.24 8.01
CA GLU A 90 4.89 18.56 8.27
C GLU A 90 3.90 19.64 7.83
N HIS A 91 3.22 20.25 8.80
CA HIS A 91 2.27 21.33 8.58
C HIS A 91 2.96 22.70 8.45
N PRO A 92 2.26 23.75 7.98
CA PRO A 92 2.82 25.10 7.96
C PRO A 92 3.31 25.56 9.33
N GLY A 93 4.59 25.95 9.39
CA GLY A 93 5.22 26.51 10.59
C GLY A 93 6.06 25.52 11.41
N GLY A 94 6.19 24.25 10.99
CA GLY A 94 7.12 23.33 11.64
C GLY A 94 8.53 23.33 11.02
N ASP A 95 9.34 22.35 11.43
CA ASP A 95 10.80 22.38 11.32
C ASP A 95 11.36 21.87 9.98
N ASP A 96 10.57 21.11 9.22
CA ASP A 96 10.88 20.68 7.84
C ASP A 96 10.00 21.43 6.82
N LYS A 97 10.16 21.08 5.55
CA LYS A 97 9.40 21.68 4.46
C LYS A 97 7.94 21.24 4.52
N HIS A 98 7.02 22.20 4.62
CA HIS A 98 5.55 21.97 4.58
C HIS A 98 5.13 20.97 3.49
N GLY A 99 4.30 20.00 3.89
CA GLY A 99 3.88 18.81 3.15
C GLY A 99 4.94 17.72 3.09
N GLY A 100 6.01 17.84 3.86
CA GLY A 100 6.98 16.79 4.12
C GLY A 100 6.37 15.71 5.00
N TYR A 101 6.91 14.50 4.91
CA TYR A 101 6.48 13.38 5.73
C TYR A 101 7.68 12.77 6.40
N HIS A 102 7.48 12.26 7.61
CA HIS A 102 8.56 11.72 8.42
C HIS A 102 8.61 10.21 8.33
N ARG A 103 9.84 9.69 8.31
CA ARG A 103 10.09 8.26 8.32
C ARG A 103 9.86 7.70 9.72
N HIS A 104 9.37 6.47 9.77
CA HIS A 104 9.36 5.62 10.96
C HIS A 104 10.63 5.80 11.81
N ASN A 105 10.46 6.16 13.09
CA ASN A 105 11.56 6.51 13.99
C ASN A 105 11.10 6.51 15.46
N GLN A 106 12.03 6.69 16.41
CA GLN A 106 11.72 6.79 17.84
C GLN A 106 10.79 7.96 18.20
N VAL A 107 10.75 8.99 17.35
CA VAL A 107 9.92 10.18 17.48
C VAL A 107 9.32 10.47 16.11
N HIS A 108 8.04 10.82 16.07
CA HIS A 108 7.27 10.99 14.85
C HIS A 108 7.90 11.95 13.83
N TRP A 109 8.64 12.98 14.25
CA TRP A 109 9.17 14.05 13.36
C TRP A 109 10.70 14.13 13.23
N ARG A 110 11.47 13.14 13.71
CA ARG A 110 12.95 13.26 13.82
C ARG A 110 13.71 12.93 12.53
N HIS A 111 13.05 12.42 11.49
CA HIS A 111 13.69 12.07 10.22
C HIS A 111 13.35 13.09 9.12
N LYS A 112 14.36 13.84 8.66
CA LYS A 112 14.22 14.79 7.55
C LYS A 112 14.21 14.08 6.19
N GLY A 113 13.46 14.60 5.23
CA GLY A 113 13.52 14.17 3.83
C GLY A 113 13.17 12.69 3.58
N ALA A 114 12.21 12.12 4.32
CA ALA A 114 11.77 10.73 4.10
C ALA A 114 11.04 10.51 2.77
N GLY A 115 10.64 11.63 2.14
CA GLY A 115 9.97 11.69 0.85
C GLY A 115 8.49 11.32 0.93
N THR A 116 7.79 11.60 -0.16
CA THR A 116 6.35 11.43 -0.36
C THR A 116 5.81 10.07 0.07
N ARG A 117 6.58 8.98 -0.06
CA ARG A 117 6.12 7.63 0.29
C ARG A 117 5.72 7.42 1.76
N GLN A 118 6.08 8.31 2.68
CA GLN A 118 5.69 8.16 4.09
C GLN A 118 4.30 8.72 4.41
N GLY A 119 3.68 9.50 3.51
CA GLY A 119 2.40 10.15 3.79
C GLY A 119 1.18 9.22 3.86
N GLY A 120 1.34 7.89 3.91
CA GLY A 120 0.21 6.98 4.18
C GLY A 120 -1.00 7.07 3.24
N PHE A 121 -0.85 7.65 2.03
CA PHE A 121 -1.97 8.16 1.23
C PHE A 121 -3.05 7.15 0.89
N ARG A 122 -2.70 5.89 0.65
CA ARG A 122 -3.69 4.83 0.41
C ARG A 122 -4.69 4.72 1.58
N GLY A 123 -4.20 4.90 2.81
CA GLY A 123 -5.04 4.87 4.01
C GLY A 123 -5.96 6.07 4.11
N TRP A 124 -5.41 7.25 3.84
CA TRP A 124 -6.17 8.50 3.80
C TRP A 124 -7.24 8.44 2.71
N HIS A 125 -6.89 7.93 1.53
CA HIS A 125 -7.79 7.69 0.41
C HIS A 125 -8.96 6.79 0.84
N ASN A 126 -8.67 5.59 1.33
CA ASN A 126 -9.70 4.62 1.69
C ASN A 126 -10.61 5.16 2.80
N TYR A 127 -10.06 5.86 3.79
CA TYR A 127 -10.85 6.49 4.84
C TYR A 127 -11.76 7.60 4.31
N TYR A 128 -11.19 8.52 3.54
CA TYR A 128 -11.92 9.65 2.97
C TYR A 128 -13.03 9.16 2.05
N TRP A 129 -12.75 8.17 1.21
CA TRP A 129 -13.76 7.56 0.34
C TRP A 129 -14.91 6.90 1.12
N MET A 130 -14.60 6.21 2.21
CA MET A 130 -15.61 5.54 3.04
C MET A 130 -16.44 6.49 3.90
N THR A 131 -15.90 7.66 4.27
CA THR A 131 -16.49 8.50 5.33
C THR A 131 -16.84 9.92 4.90
N GLY A 132 -16.21 10.44 3.84
CA GLY A 132 -16.32 11.84 3.44
C GLY A 132 -15.80 12.81 4.51
N ASP A 133 -14.89 12.39 5.39
CA ASP A 133 -14.41 13.22 6.50
C ASP A 133 -13.83 14.55 5.99
N PRO A 134 -14.47 15.70 6.30
CA PRO A 134 -14.10 16.98 5.74
C PRO A 134 -12.74 17.46 6.26
N GLU A 135 -12.32 17.04 7.45
CA GLU A 135 -11.02 17.43 7.99
C GLU A 135 -9.89 16.72 7.27
N VAL A 136 -10.06 15.43 6.99
CA VAL A 136 -9.10 14.69 6.15
C VAL A 136 -9.08 15.27 4.74
N GLY A 137 -10.24 15.55 4.13
CA GLY A 137 -10.31 16.24 2.84
C GLY A 137 -9.57 17.59 2.83
N ARG A 138 -9.78 18.42 3.85
CA ARG A 138 -9.09 19.71 4.02
C ARG A 138 -7.57 19.54 4.11
N LEU A 139 -7.10 18.57 4.91
CA LEU A 139 -5.67 18.31 5.09
C LEU A 139 -5.04 17.71 3.83
N ILE A 140 -5.73 16.83 3.10
CA ILE A 140 -5.28 16.33 1.78
C ILE A 140 -4.99 17.49 0.83
N LEU A 141 -5.81 18.54 0.83
CA LEU A 141 -5.61 19.69 -0.04
C LEU A 141 -4.52 20.64 0.48
N ARG A 142 -4.43 20.82 1.80
CA ARG A 142 -3.44 21.69 2.43
C ARG A 142 -2.02 21.13 2.33
N GLU A 143 -1.86 19.88 2.74
CA GLU A 143 -0.58 19.14 2.79
C GLU A 143 -0.29 18.41 1.48
N GLY A 144 -1.20 18.53 0.51
CA GLY A 144 -1.24 17.79 -0.74
C GLY A 144 -0.16 18.11 -1.74
N ILE A 145 -0.43 17.76 -3.00
CA ILE A 145 0.52 17.89 -4.11
C ILE A 145 0.96 19.33 -4.39
N ASP A 146 0.21 20.32 -3.89
CA ASP A 146 0.53 21.74 -3.99
C ASP A 146 1.42 22.27 -2.86
N SER A 147 1.70 21.48 -1.82
CA SER A 147 2.61 21.89 -0.76
C SER A 147 4.06 22.05 -1.29
N PRO A 148 4.90 22.89 -0.66
CA PRO A 148 6.26 23.10 -1.11
C PRO A 148 7.07 21.80 -1.26
N ALA A 149 6.96 20.85 -0.32
CA ALA A 149 7.68 19.59 -0.38
C ALA A 149 7.24 18.72 -1.56
N GLN A 150 5.93 18.65 -1.82
CA GLN A 150 5.38 17.81 -2.87
C GLN A 150 5.58 18.38 -4.27
N ARG A 151 5.55 19.72 -4.41
CA ARG A 151 5.88 20.40 -5.67
C ARG A 151 7.31 20.13 -6.17
N SER A 152 8.26 19.86 -5.26
CA SER A 152 9.61 19.45 -5.68
C SER A 152 9.67 18.03 -6.27
N GLN A 153 8.67 17.19 -6.00
CA GLN A 153 8.56 15.85 -6.56
C GLN A 153 7.75 15.86 -7.85
N MET A 154 6.57 16.49 -7.83
CA MET A 154 5.70 16.60 -9.01
C MET A 154 4.97 17.94 -9.02
N ASP A 155 5.32 18.80 -9.98
CA ASP A 155 4.72 20.12 -10.18
C ASP A 155 3.63 20.06 -11.25
N LEU A 156 2.37 19.98 -10.83
CA LEU A 156 1.21 19.82 -11.72
C LEU A 156 0.62 21.13 -12.23
N ARG A 157 1.19 22.29 -11.88
CA ARG A 157 0.64 23.59 -12.28
C ARG A 157 0.56 23.75 -13.80
N VAL A 158 -0.53 24.34 -14.29
CA VAL A 158 -0.88 24.36 -15.73
C VAL A 158 0.18 25.01 -16.61
N GLU A 159 0.92 26.00 -16.08
CA GLU A 159 2.04 26.65 -16.76
C GLU A 159 3.22 25.73 -17.02
N ARG A 160 3.33 24.61 -16.29
CA ARG A 160 4.35 23.58 -16.53
C ARG A 160 3.93 22.72 -17.72
N LYS A 161 4.51 22.99 -18.89
CA LYS A 161 4.28 22.20 -20.10
C LYS A 161 4.91 20.80 -20.05
N SER A 162 6.01 20.64 -19.31
CA SER A 162 6.66 19.35 -19.07
C SER A 162 6.45 18.89 -17.64
N LEU A 163 5.94 17.67 -17.46
CA LEU A 163 5.88 17.02 -16.15
C LEU A 163 7.00 15.99 -16.04
N THR A 164 7.75 16.01 -14.94
CA THR A 164 8.62 14.91 -14.56
C THR A 164 7.80 13.90 -13.80
N VAL A 165 7.69 12.69 -14.35
CA VAL A 165 6.92 11.61 -13.74
C VAL A 165 7.79 10.38 -13.61
N GLY A 166 7.86 9.84 -12.40
CA GLY A 166 8.69 8.70 -12.04
C GLY A 166 7.87 7.41 -11.89
N TYR A 167 8.47 6.30 -12.30
CA TYR A 167 7.99 4.95 -12.00
C TYR A 167 8.73 4.38 -10.78
N ASP A 168 8.66 5.10 -9.66
CA ASP A 168 9.27 4.73 -8.38
C ASP A 168 8.31 4.99 -7.22
N TYR A 169 8.67 4.49 -6.04
CA TYR A 169 7.82 4.52 -4.86
C TYR A 169 7.47 5.92 -4.34
N GLN A 170 8.35 6.92 -4.54
CA GLN A 170 8.06 8.32 -4.17
C GLN A 170 7.04 8.91 -5.14
N HIS A 171 7.28 8.75 -6.44
CA HIS A 171 6.37 9.29 -7.46
C HIS A 171 5.01 8.57 -7.47
N CYS A 172 4.95 7.27 -7.20
CA CYS A 172 3.67 6.56 -6.99
C CYS A 172 2.84 7.21 -5.90
N ALA A 173 3.48 7.46 -4.76
CA ALA A 173 2.83 8.09 -3.63
C ALA A 173 2.36 9.51 -4.02
N SER A 174 3.16 10.26 -4.78
CA SER A 174 2.76 11.57 -5.33
C SER A 174 1.57 11.46 -6.29
N HIS A 175 1.47 10.40 -7.09
CA HIS A 175 0.33 10.17 -7.98
C HIS A 175 -0.93 9.87 -7.21
N MET A 176 -0.84 9.03 -6.17
CA MET A 176 -1.96 8.75 -5.29
C MET A 176 -2.43 10.03 -4.59
N LEU A 177 -1.50 10.85 -4.12
CA LEU A 177 -1.82 12.14 -3.51
C LEU A 177 -2.50 13.10 -4.51
N ALA A 178 -2.02 13.17 -5.74
CA ALA A 178 -2.66 13.94 -6.80
C ALA A 178 -4.05 13.38 -7.15
N HIS A 179 -4.21 12.05 -7.21
CA HIS A 179 -5.50 11.40 -7.39
C HIS A 179 -6.49 11.82 -6.30
N MET A 180 -6.05 11.79 -5.05
CA MET A 180 -6.85 12.23 -3.91
C MET A 180 -7.25 13.70 -4.01
N CYS A 181 -6.33 14.60 -4.40
CA CYS A 181 -6.68 15.99 -4.64
C CYS A 181 -7.74 16.14 -5.76
N TRP A 182 -7.60 15.35 -6.83
CA TRP A 182 -8.58 15.35 -7.93
C TRP A 182 -9.96 14.87 -7.47
N ILE A 183 -10.07 13.70 -6.83
CA ILE A 183 -11.38 13.18 -6.39
C ILE A 183 -12.02 14.05 -5.28
N THR A 184 -11.20 14.77 -4.51
CA THR A 184 -11.69 15.69 -3.45
C THR A 184 -12.23 17.00 -4.03
N THR A 185 -11.66 17.50 -5.13
CA THR A 185 -11.98 18.85 -5.67
C THR A 185 -12.69 18.84 -7.02
N GLY A 186 -12.57 17.77 -7.80
CA GLY A 186 -12.90 17.74 -9.22
C GLY A 186 -11.90 18.47 -10.13
N ASP A 187 -10.82 19.07 -9.61
CA ASP A 187 -9.85 19.82 -10.42
C ASP A 187 -8.97 18.88 -11.27
N TRP A 188 -9.21 18.88 -12.59
CA TRP A 188 -8.50 18.07 -13.57
C TRP A 188 -7.01 18.39 -13.68
N ARG A 189 -6.54 19.53 -13.16
CA ARG A 189 -5.11 19.81 -13.06
C ARG A 189 -4.39 18.75 -12.23
N TYR A 190 -5.02 18.21 -11.20
CA TYR A 190 -4.45 17.11 -10.41
C TYR A 190 -4.47 15.77 -11.17
N ALA A 191 -5.42 15.61 -12.09
CA ALA A 191 -5.56 14.42 -12.93
C ALA A 191 -4.61 14.38 -14.14
N ARG A 192 -4.02 15.50 -14.55
CA ARG A 192 -3.30 15.63 -15.84
C ARG A 192 -2.16 14.64 -16.10
N ALA A 193 -1.55 14.08 -15.05
CA ALA A 193 -0.48 13.08 -15.17
C ALA A 193 -0.99 11.64 -15.31
N HIS A 194 -2.24 11.36 -14.93
CA HIS A 194 -2.79 10.00 -14.80
C HIS A 194 -2.79 9.25 -16.13
N ARG A 195 -3.35 9.84 -17.19
CA ARG A 195 -3.40 9.18 -18.51
C ARG A 195 -2.00 8.90 -19.08
N PRO A 196 -1.02 9.82 -19.05
CA PRO A 196 0.37 9.51 -19.42
C PRO A 196 0.97 8.35 -18.62
N ILE A 197 0.73 8.30 -17.32
CA ILE A 197 1.17 7.22 -16.42
C ILE A 197 0.55 5.89 -16.86
N VAL A 198 -0.76 5.85 -17.03
CA VAL A 198 -1.52 4.69 -17.49
C VAL A 198 -0.97 4.15 -18.82
N LYS A 199 -0.73 5.04 -19.80
CA LYS A 199 -0.12 4.67 -21.10
C LYS A 199 1.24 4.03 -20.94
N LEU A 200 2.09 4.59 -20.08
CA LEU A 200 3.39 3.99 -19.81
C LEU A 200 3.25 2.57 -19.25
N TRP A 201 2.25 2.31 -18.40
CA TRP A 201 2.09 0.98 -17.79
C TRP A 201 1.56 -0.02 -18.81
N LYS A 202 0.67 0.41 -19.71
CA LYS A 202 0.30 -0.39 -20.88
C LYS A 202 1.55 -0.80 -21.67
N ILE A 203 2.43 0.15 -22.00
CA ILE A 203 3.66 -0.10 -22.76
C ILE A 203 4.60 -1.08 -22.03
N CYS A 204 4.78 -0.93 -20.72
CA CYS A 204 5.58 -1.86 -19.92
C CYS A 204 5.01 -3.29 -19.98
N GLY A 205 3.69 -3.41 -19.86
CA GLY A 205 2.97 -4.69 -19.93
C GLY A 205 3.07 -5.34 -21.31
N GLU A 206 2.87 -4.58 -22.39
CA GLU A 206 3.02 -5.05 -23.78
C GLU A 206 4.40 -5.62 -24.08
N ARG A 207 5.44 -4.93 -23.58
CA ARG A 207 6.83 -5.31 -23.86
C ARG A 207 7.34 -6.40 -22.94
N GLY A 208 6.56 -6.80 -21.93
CA GLY A 208 7.02 -7.69 -20.86
C GLY A 208 8.29 -7.18 -20.18
N GLN A 209 8.41 -5.85 -20.06
CA GLN A 209 9.60 -5.18 -19.53
C GLN A 209 9.21 -4.43 -18.27
N ALA A 210 9.96 -4.71 -17.20
CA ALA A 210 9.95 -3.87 -16.01
C ALA A 210 10.79 -2.60 -16.21
N THR A 211 10.90 -1.78 -15.16
CA THR A 211 11.87 -0.67 -15.10
C THR A 211 13.18 -1.15 -14.48
N ARG A 212 14.33 -0.69 -15.01
CA ARG A 212 15.63 -1.41 -14.87
C ARG A 212 16.12 -1.50 -13.43
N ARG A 213 15.64 -0.61 -12.56
CA ARG A 213 15.93 -0.51 -11.11
C ARG A 213 14.86 0.26 -10.34
N GLY A 214 13.60 0.25 -10.80
CA GLY A 214 12.55 1.08 -10.18
C GLY A 214 12.72 2.58 -10.45
N TYR A 215 13.42 2.96 -11.53
CA TYR A 215 13.49 4.35 -12.00
C TYR A 215 13.19 4.38 -13.49
N LEU A 216 12.14 5.09 -13.85
CA LEU A 216 11.87 5.49 -15.22
C LEU A 216 11.32 6.90 -15.13
N PHE A 217 12.16 7.85 -15.51
CA PHE A 217 11.77 9.25 -15.64
C PHE A 217 11.30 9.46 -17.06
N PHE A 218 10.13 10.05 -17.21
CA PHE A 218 9.62 10.48 -18.50
C PHE A 218 9.10 11.90 -18.40
N LYS A 219 9.17 12.60 -19.53
CA LYS A 219 8.50 13.88 -19.68
C LYS A 219 7.10 13.62 -20.21
N VAL A 220 6.11 14.35 -19.72
CA VAL A 220 4.83 14.45 -20.42
C VAL A 220 4.92 15.58 -21.42
N THR A 221 4.78 15.28 -22.70
CA THR A 221 4.66 16.25 -23.80
C THR A 221 3.34 15.97 -24.51
N ASP A 222 2.44 16.94 -24.56
CA ASP A 222 1.11 16.83 -25.19
C ASP A 222 0.28 15.62 -24.71
N GLY A 223 0.41 15.29 -23.42
CA GLY A 223 -0.30 14.14 -22.83
C GLY A 223 0.32 12.77 -23.17
N GLU A 224 1.51 12.76 -23.77
CA GLU A 224 2.28 11.55 -24.08
C GLU A 224 3.53 11.42 -23.20
N PRO A 225 3.83 10.22 -22.69
CA PRO A 225 5.10 9.95 -22.03
C PRO A 225 6.25 9.87 -23.05
N VAL A 226 7.25 10.75 -22.95
CA VAL A 226 8.42 10.80 -23.85
C VAL A 226 9.74 10.71 -23.08
N GLY A 227 10.79 10.25 -23.76
CA GLY A 227 12.15 10.19 -23.22
C GLY A 227 12.42 9.10 -22.17
N TYR A 228 11.49 8.16 -22.00
CA TYR A 228 11.66 7.04 -21.08
C TYR A 228 12.61 5.96 -21.60
N ARG A 229 13.23 5.22 -20.66
CA ARG A 229 14.04 4.03 -20.96
C ARG A 229 13.55 2.85 -20.12
N LEU A 230 13.15 1.77 -20.78
CA LEU A 230 12.72 0.53 -20.12
C LEU A 230 13.91 -0.31 -19.68
N ALA A 231 13.68 -1.24 -18.76
CA ALA A 231 14.66 -2.27 -18.45
C ALA A 231 14.89 -3.23 -19.62
N GLY A 232 15.97 -4.02 -19.53
CA GLY A 232 15.97 -5.33 -20.17
C GLY A 232 14.86 -6.23 -19.59
N LYS A 233 14.55 -7.34 -20.27
CA LYS A 233 13.57 -8.32 -19.77
C LYS A 233 13.97 -8.80 -18.37
N GLY A 234 13.04 -8.76 -17.41
CA GLY A 234 13.30 -9.15 -16.02
C GLY A 234 12.15 -8.80 -15.07
N PRO A 235 12.15 -9.36 -13.85
CA PRO A 235 11.09 -9.12 -12.88
C PRO A 235 11.14 -7.68 -12.37
N GLN A 236 9.96 -7.08 -12.17
CA GLN A 236 9.82 -5.75 -11.57
C GLN A 236 10.07 -5.81 -10.05
N LEU A 237 10.71 -4.77 -9.51
CA LEU A 237 10.82 -4.60 -8.06
C LEU A 237 9.44 -4.20 -7.49
N GLY A 238 8.86 -5.06 -6.64
CA GLY A 238 7.53 -4.86 -6.03
C GLY A 238 7.42 -3.66 -5.07
N TYR A 239 8.52 -2.99 -4.76
CA TYR A 239 8.56 -1.81 -3.89
C TYR A 239 7.65 -0.66 -4.38
N TRP A 240 7.40 -0.62 -5.69
CA TRP A 240 6.55 0.35 -6.36
C TRP A 240 5.05 0.14 -6.08
N LEU A 241 4.57 -1.11 -5.97
CA LEU A 241 3.15 -1.44 -5.72
C LEU A 241 2.72 -1.10 -4.29
N THR A 242 3.70 -1.02 -3.38
CA THR A 242 3.44 -0.80 -1.96
C THR A 242 2.71 0.52 -1.70
N TYR A 243 2.91 1.54 -2.55
CA TYR A 243 2.46 2.91 -2.31
C TYR A 243 1.40 3.42 -3.29
N GLY A 244 0.58 2.54 -3.86
CA GLY A 244 -0.67 2.96 -4.51
C GLY A 244 -0.65 2.96 -6.03
N GLY A 245 0.39 2.37 -6.64
CA GLY A 245 0.46 2.28 -8.09
C GLY A 245 -0.74 1.51 -8.66
N ASP A 246 -0.90 0.23 -8.32
CA ASP A 246 -2.01 -0.55 -8.84
C ASP A 246 -3.40 0.00 -8.48
N ASP A 247 -3.58 0.61 -7.30
CA ASP A 247 -4.84 1.29 -6.94
C ASP A 247 -5.17 2.44 -7.91
N LEU A 248 -4.18 3.27 -8.27
CA LEU A 248 -4.35 4.38 -9.21
C LEU A 248 -4.93 3.91 -10.56
N LEU A 249 -4.45 2.78 -11.10
CA LEU A 249 -4.98 2.26 -12.37
C LEU A 249 -6.44 1.85 -12.23
N LEU A 250 -6.76 1.12 -11.16
CA LEU A 250 -8.11 0.61 -10.93
C LEU A 250 -9.09 1.75 -10.73
N GLU A 251 -8.73 2.72 -9.89
CA GLU A 251 -9.57 3.88 -9.60
C GLU A 251 -9.73 4.76 -10.83
N TRP A 252 -8.64 5.03 -11.56
CA TRP A 252 -8.72 5.77 -12.81
C TRP A 252 -9.62 5.07 -13.82
N ALA A 253 -9.46 3.76 -14.03
CA ALA A 253 -10.33 2.98 -14.91
C ALA A 253 -11.80 3.03 -14.46
N SER A 254 -12.05 2.88 -13.15
CA SER A 254 -13.40 2.89 -12.58
C SER A 254 -14.08 4.26 -12.70
N LEU A 255 -13.35 5.35 -12.51
CA LEU A 255 -13.90 6.70 -12.48
C LEU A 255 -14.04 7.32 -13.88
N THR A 256 -13.18 6.93 -14.82
CA THR A 256 -13.13 7.57 -16.16
C THR A 256 -13.57 6.66 -17.30
N GLY A 257 -13.61 5.34 -17.09
CA GLY A 257 -13.83 4.37 -18.16
C GLY A 257 -12.70 4.31 -19.19
N ASP A 258 -11.50 4.82 -18.88
CA ASP A 258 -10.39 4.90 -19.84
C ASP A 258 -9.97 3.49 -20.33
N PRO A 259 -10.16 3.16 -21.62
CA PRO A 259 -9.84 1.82 -22.14
C PRO A 259 -8.34 1.51 -22.05
N ILE A 260 -7.47 2.54 -22.08
CA ILE A 260 -6.02 2.35 -21.92
C ILE A 260 -5.71 1.84 -20.50
N ALA A 261 -6.49 2.27 -19.50
CA ALA A 261 -6.33 1.82 -18.13
C ALA A 261 -6.77 0.37 -17.94
N VAL A 262 -7.89 0.00 -18.56
CA VAL A 262 -8.36 -1.40 -18.62
C VAL A 262 -7.29 -2.29 -19.27
N ASP A 263 -6.76 -1.89 -20.42
CA ASP A 263 -5.66 -2.60 -21.09
C ASP A 263 -4.43 -2.72 -20.18
N ALA A 264 -4.04 -1.62 -19.52
CA ALA A 264 -2.90 -1.63 -18.61
C ALA A 264 -3.10 -2.62 -17.46
N ILE A 265 -4.30 -2.67 -16.84
CA ILE A 265 -4.63 -3.63 -15.78
C ILE A 265 -4.46 -5.06 -16.29
N LEU A 266 -5.01 -5.37 -17.46
CA LEU A 266 -4.95 -6.71 -18.06
C LEU A 266 -3.51 -7.12 -18.39
N LEU A 267 -2.75 -6.23 -19.02
CA LEU A 267 -1.37 -6.48 -19.43
C LEU A 267 -0.44 -6.60 -18.22
N GLN A 268 -0.59 -5.74 -17.22
CA GLN A 268 0.19 -5.79 -15.99
C GLN A 268 -0.16 -7.01 -15.13
N GLY A 269 -1.45 -7.32 -14.99
CA GLY A 269 -1.91 -8.53 -14.30
C GLY A 269 -1.33 -9.81 -14.93
N LYS A 270 -1.27 -9.88 -16.27
CA LYS A 270 -0.61 -10.97 -17.00
C LYS A 270 0.90 -10.97 -16.78
N PHE A 271 1.56 -9.82 -16.97
CA PHE A 271 3.00 -9.65 -16.82
C PHE A 271 3.48 -10.14 -15.44
N HIS A 272 2.84 -9.69 -14.37
CA HIS A 272 3.14 -10.12 -13.01
C HIS A 272 2.59 -11.51 -12.65
N GLY A 273 1.64 -11.99 -13.44
CA GLY A 273 0.89 -13.22 -13.25
C GLY A 273 1.52 -14.49 -13.79
N THR A 274 2.44 -14.40 -14.75
CA THR A 274 3.01 -15.60 -15.40
C THR A 274 3.78 -16.55 -14.46
N GLY A 275 3.95 -16.22 -13.18
CA GLY A 275 4.59 -17.10 -12.19
C GLY A 275 6.07 -17.37 -12.47
N SER A 276 6.64 -16.70 -13.47
CA SER A 276 8.06 -16.72 -13.83
C SER A 276 8.91 -15.87 -12.88
N THR A 277 8.32 -15.30 -11.82
CA THR A 277 9.12 -14.82 -10.68
C THR A 277 9.91 -16.01 -10.18
N ALA A 278 11.20 -16.03 -10.49
CA ALA A 278 12.12 -17.11 -10.14
C ALA A 278 11.80 -17.60 -8.73
N ARG A 279 11.64 -18.92 -8.57
CA ARG A 279 11.57 -19.58 -7.26
C ARG A 279 12.70 -18.99 -6.41
N GLY A 280 12.39 -18.03 -5.53
CA GLY A 280 13.44 -17.32 -4.78
C GLY A 280 13.37 -15.80 -4.74
N VAL A 281 12.53 -15.11 -5.53
CA VAL A 281 12.21 -13.70 -5.21
C VAL A 281 11.31 -13.72 -3.98
N ARG A 282 11.93 -13.73 -2.80
CA ARG A 282 11.27 -13.41 -1.54
C ARG A 282 10.68 -12.02 -1.73
N SER A 283 9.37 -11.96 -1.99
CA SER A 283 8.60 -10.73 -1.93
C SER A 283 8.83 -10.15 -0.53
N MET A 284 9.74 -9.19 -0.39
CA MET A 284 9.92 -8.46 0.87
C MET A 284 8.99 -7.23 0.93
N TYR A 285 8.22 -6.99 -0.14
CA TYR A 285 7.44 -5.77 -0.43
C TYR A 285 6.29 -6.11 -1.41
N ASN A 286 5.12 -5.45 -1.27
CA ASN A 286 3.80 -5.81 -1.84
C ASN A 286 3.78 -6.48 -3.24
N SER A 287 2.76 -7.32 -3.41
CA SER A 287 2.41 -8.00 -4.65
C SER A 287 1.51 -7.10 -5.53
N PRO A 288 1.28 -7.42 -6.81
CA PRO A 288 0.34 -6.70 -7.67
C PRO A 288 -1.08 -7.17 -7.39
N GLU A 289 -1.48 -7.06 -6.12
CA GLU A 289 -2.70 -7.63 -5.58
C GLU A 289 -3.97 -7.09 -6.22
N ALA A 290 -4.01 -5.77 -6.45
CA ALA A 290 -5.15 -5.12 -7.06
C ALA A 290 -5.24 -5.47 -8.56
N LEU A 291 -4.10 -5.67 -9.23
CA LEU A 291 -4.06 -6.11 -10.63
C LEU A 291 -4.55 -7.55 -10.82
N TYR A 292 -4.29 -8.46 -9.88
CA TYR A 292 -4.83 -9.82 -9.94
C TYR A 292 -6.35 -9.84 -9.76
N LEU A 293 -6.88 -9.01 -8.84
CA LEU A 293 -8.31 -8.84 -8.68
C LEU A 293 -8.94 -8.23 -9.93
N GLY A 294 -8.34 -7.19 -10.50
CA GLY A 294 -8.76 -6.57 -11.74
C GLY A 294 -8.76 -7.55 -12.92
N LEU A 295 -7.70 -8.36 -13.07
CA LEU A 295 -7.64 -9.41 -14.10
C LEU A 295 -8.74 -10.45 -13.91
N ALA A 296 -9.02 -10.87 -12.67
CA ALA A 296 -10.08 -11.84 -12.40
C ALA A 296 -11.48 -11.29 -12.66
N PHE A 297 -11.68 -10.00 -12.41
CA PHE A 297 -12.94 -9.33 -12.72
C PHE A 297 -13.14 -9.14 -14.23
N LEU A 298 -12.10 -8.69 -14.94
CA LEU A 298 -12.18 -8.32 -16.36
C LEU A 298 -12.04 -9.51 -17.32
N GLN A 299 -11.30 -10.56 -16.95
CA GLN A 299 -11.07 -11.76 -17.76
C GLN A 299 -11.15 -13.05 -16.92
N PRO A 300 -12.35 -13.39 -16.41
CA PRO A 300 -12.52 -14.55 -15.53
C PRO A 300 -12.13 -15.88 -16.20
N ASP A 301 -12.27 -15.98 -17.52
CA ASP A 301 -11.98 -17.20 -18.31
C ASP A 301 -10.51 -17.32 -18.75
N HIS A 302 -9.61 -16.47 -18.26
CA HIS A 302 -8.21 -16.49 -18.67
C HIS A 302 -7.56 -17.85 -18.32
N PRO A 303 -6.97 -18.58 -19.29
CA PRO A 303 -6.63 -20.00 -19.15
C PRO A 303 -5.57 -20.30 -18.07
N HIS A 304 -4.76 -19.29 -17.72
CA HIS A 304 -3.72 -19.40 -16.71
C HIS A 304 -4.09 -18.79 -15.36
N LEU A 305 -5.23 -18.09 -15.26
CA LEU A 305 -5.59 -17.31 -14.07
C LEU A 305 -5.83 -18.19 -12.85
N LYS A 306 -6.58 -19.29 -13.01
CA LYS A 306 -6.80 -20.26 -11.94
C LYS A 306 -5.48 -20.82 -11.39
N ARG A 307 -4.55 -21.19 -12.28
CA ARG A 307 -3.22 -21.71 -11.91
C ARG A 307 -2.37 -20.65 -11.21
N LEU A 308 -2.41 -19.42 -11.70
CA LEU A 308 -1.71 -18.27 -11.13
C LEU A 308 -2.18 -17.98 -9.71
N LEU A 309 -3.50 -17.80 -9.50
CA LEU A 309 -4.07 -17.47 -8.19
C LEU A 309 -3.79 -18.56 -7.17
N THR A 310 -3.99 -19.81 -7.58
CA THR A 310 -3.72 -21.00 -6.75
C THR A 310 -2.22 -21.08 -6.43
N GLY A 311 -1.35 -20.99 -7.43
CA GLY A 311 0.10 -21.03 -7.25
C GLY A 311 0.63 -19.94 -6.33
N ARG A 312 0.14 -18.70 -6.46
CA ARG A 312 0.48 -17.58 -5.58
C ARG A 312 0.01 -17.82 -4.14
N LEU A 313 -1.26 -18.17 -3.95
CA LEU A 313 -1.82 -18.45 -2.62
C LEU A 313 -1.10 -19.60 -1.90
N TRP A 314 -0.71 -20.64 -2.64
CA TRP A 314 -0.05 -21.82 -2.06
C TRP A 314 1.45 -21.64 -1.85
N SER A 315 2.13 -20.86 -2.71
CA SER A 315 3.55 -20.52 -2.54
C SER A 315 3.82 -19.45 -1.48
N HIS A 316 2.78 -18.75 -0.99
CA HIS A 316 2.93 -17.75 0.05
C HIS A 316 3.50 -18.35 1.34
N SER A 317 4.74 -17.97 1.69
CA SER A 317 5.54 -18.66 2.69
C SER A 317 4.92 -18.66 4.10
N ASN A 318 4.22 -17.58 4.47
CA ASN A 318 3.56 -17.49 5.78
C ASN A 318 2.28 -18.31 5.85
N LEU A 319 1.55 -18.45 4.74
CA LEU A 319 0.40 -19.35 4.69
C LEU A 319 0.84 -20.81 4.68
N ALA A 320 1.93 -21.14 3.98
CA ALA A 320 2.50 -22.48 3.99
C ALA A 320 2.84 -22.93 5.42
N LYS A 321 3.49 -22.06 6.21
CA LYS A 321 3.79 -22.31 7.63
C LYS A 321 2.54 -22.40 8.50
N PHE A 322 1.58 -21.47 8.32
CA PHE A 322 0.32 -21.47 9.06
C PHE A 322 -0.46 -22.78 8.85
N ARG A 323 -0.53 -23.26 7.60
CA ARG A 323 -1.18 -24.52 7.22
C ARG A 323 -0.43 -25.74 7.76
N ALA A 324 0.89 -25.80 7.58
CA ALA A 324 1.72 -26.92 8.03
C ALA A 324 1.63 -27.15 9.55
N LYS A 325 1.43 -26.07 10.31
CA LYS A 325 1.28 -26.14 11.77
C LYS A 325 -0.16 -26.38 12.24
N GLY A 326 -1.11 -26.54 11.32
CA GLY A 326 -2.51 -26.83 11.67
C GLY A 326 -3.15 -25.76 12.57
N LEU A 327 -2.67 -24.51 12.51
CA LEU A 327 -3.08 -23.46 13.43
C LEU A 327 -4.58 -23.19 13.28
N LYS A 328 -5.35 -23.53 14.32
CA LYS A 328 -6.77 -23.18 14.47
C LYS A 328 -6.87 -22.09 15.52
N THR A 329 -7.57 -21.00 15.20
CA THR A 329 -7.75 -19.90 16.15
C THR A 329 -8.99 -20.15 16.99
N THR A 330 -8.90 -19.94 18.29
CA THR A 330 -10.03 -20.08 19.23
C THR A 330 -10.79 -18.76 19.41
N GLY A 331 -10.37 -17.67 18.73
CA GLY A 331 -10.94 -16.33 18.89
C GLY A 331 -10.69 -15.69 20.26
N ARG A 332 -9.90 -16.34 21.13
CA ARG A 332 -9.55 -15.86 22.47
C ARG A 332 -8.06 -16.08 22.69
N TYR A 333 -7.23 -15.11 22.33
CA TYR A 333 -5.84 -15.07 22.78
C TYR A 333 -5.82 -14.68 24.25
N LYS A 334 -5.22 -15.51 25.10
CA LYS A 334 -5.24 -15.29 26.56
C LYS A 334 -4.07 -14.46 27.08
N SER A 335 -2.96 -14.40 26.32
CA SER A 335 -1.79 -13.60 26.66
C SER A 335 -0.94 -13.28 25.41
N ALA A 336 0.05 -12.40 25.55
CA ALA A 336 1.01 -12.12 24.48
C ALA A 336 1.93 -13.33 24.17
N GLU A 337 2.18 -14.23 25.12
CA GLU A 337 2.91 -15.49 24.89
C GLU A 337 2.04 -16.56 24.23
N ASP A 338 0.76 -16.63 24.58
CA ASP A 338 -0.22 -17.46 23.84
C ASP A 338 -0.22 -17.01 22.38
N TRP A 339 -0.17 -15.70 22.16
CA TRP A 339 0.00 -15.11 20.84
C TRP A 339 1.37 -15.37 20.20
N ASP A 340 2.51 -15.31 20.89
CA ASP A 340 3.86 -15.55 20.32
C ASP A 340 3.97 -16.95 19.65
N ARG A 341 3.25 -17.93 20.21
CA ARG A 341 3.10 -19.27 19.61
C ARG A 341 2.48 -19.23 18.20
N TYR A 342 1.62 -18.25 17.92
CA TYR A 342 1.03 -17.99 16.60
C TYR A 342 1.77 -16.86 15.82
N GLY A 343 2.38 -15.91 16.53
CA GLY A 343 2.94 -14.64 16.04
C GLY A 343 4.41 -14.69 15.63
N THR A 344 5.17 -15.72 16.04
CA THR A 344 6.56 -15.97 15.58
C THR A 344 6.74 -16.04 14.06
N TYR A 345 5.64 -16.15 13.30
CA TYR A 345 5.60 -16.19 11.84
C TYR A 345 5.23 -14.86 11.18
N MET A 346 4.83 -13.84 11.96
CA MET A 346 4.32 -12.54 11.47
C MET A 346 5.15 -11.35 11.95
N TYR A 347 6.31 -11.56 12.59
CA TYR A 347 7.17 -10.48 13.12
C TYR A 347 8.65 -10.73 12.74
N ARG A 348 9.26 -9.72 12.10
CA ARG A 348 10.71 -9.58 11.84
C ARG A 348 11.16 -8.17 12.27
N LYS A 349 12.41 -7.78 11.96
CA LYS A 349 13.09 -6.51 12.30
C LYS A 349 12.26 -5.20 12.16
N ASN A 350 11.10 -5.21 11.50
CA ASN A 350 10.24 -4.02 11.34
C ASN A 350 8.79 -4.25 11.84
N GLY A 351 8.57 -5.21 12.74
CA GLY A 351 7.24 -5.50 13.31
C GLY A 351 6.18 -5.92 12.29
N PHE A 352 4.93 -5.54 12.56
CA PHE A 352 3.73 -5.88 11.77
C PHE A 352 3.71 -5.26 10.35
N SER A 353 4.47 -4.17 10.13
CA SER A 353 4.48 -3.41 8.86
C SER A 353 4.83 -4.27 7.62
N ILE A 354 5.75 -5.24 7.75
CA ILE A 354 6.17 -6.09 6.62
C ILE A 354 5.08 -7.09 6.23
N HIS A 355 4.27 -7.52 7.19
CA HIS A 355 3.31 -8.59 6.98
C HIS A 355 1.92 -8.09 6.60
N GLY A 356 1.58 -6.83 6.91
CA GLY A 356 0.32 -6.22 6.43
C GLY A 356 0.20 -6.28 4.89
N ALA A 357 1.29 -5.95 4.19
CA ALA A 357 1.48 -6.08 2.75
C ALA A 357 1.05 -7.44 2.20
N GLU A 358 1.64 -8.49 2.77
CA GLU A 358 1.37 -9.88 2.43
C GLU A 358 -0.08 -10.28 2.77
N GLY A 359 -0.65 -9.72 3.83
CA GLY A 359 -2.05 -9.90 4.19
C GLY A 359 -2.99 -9.43 3.07
N LEU A 360 -2.74 -8.24 2.52
CA LEU A 360 -3.54 -7.65 1.45
C LEU A 360 -3.45 -8.42 0.14
N GLU A 361 -2.25 -8.90 -0.20
CA GLU A 361 -2.06 -9.82 -1.32
C GLU A 361 -2.99 -11.02 -1.18
N VAL A 362 -2.95 -11.68 -0.03
CA VAL A 362 -3.79 -12.86 0.19
C VAL A 362 -5.28 -12.49 0.17
N LEU A 363 -5.69 -11.28 0.61
CA LEU A 363 -7.10 -10.86 0.61
C LEU A 363 -7.60 -10.69 -0.81
N HIS A 364 -6.85 -9.99 -1.65
CA HIS A 364 -7.20 -9.80 -3.06
C HIS A 364 -7.16 -11.10 -3.84
N LEU A 365 -6.18 -11.98 -3.59
CA LEU A 365 -6.15 -13.32 -4.18
C LEU A 365 -7.39 -14.12 -3.80
N MET A 366 -7.81 -14.07 -2.52
CA MET A 366 -9.02 -14.74 -2.08
C MET A 366 -10.28 -14.15 -2.70
N GLN A 367 -10.38 -12.83 -2.79
CA GLN A 367 -11.51 -12.15 -3.42
C GLN A 367 -11.58 -12.50 -4.92
N ALA A 368 -10.44 -12.51 -5.61
CA ALA A 368 -10.33 -12.95 -6.99
C ALA A 368 -10.79 -14.41 -7.15
N MET A 369 -10.34 -15.31 -6.26
CA MET A 369 -10.80 -16.71 -6.27
C MET A 369 -12.30 -16.84 -5.98
N ALA A 370 -12.86 -16.02 -5.09
CA ALA A 370 -14.28 -16.02 -4.78
C ALA A 370 -15.13 -15.58 -5.98
N LEU A 371 -14.70 -14.52 -6.69
CA LEU A 371 -15.33 -14.09 -7.95
C LEU A 371 -15.36 -15.22 -8.98
N LEU A 372 -14.28 -15.99 -9.06
CA LEU A 372 -14.16 -17.14 -9.97
C LEU A 372 -14.81 -18.42 -9.43
N LYS A 373 -15.52 -18.36 -8.31
CA LYS A 373 -16.13 -19.52 -7.61
C LYS A 373 -15.13 -20.67 -7.37
N MET A 374 -13.85 -20.32 -7.16
CA MET A 374 -12.78 -21.27 -6.93
C MET A 374 -12.72 -21.67 -5.46
N SER A 375 -12.63 -22.98 -5.19
CA SER A 375 -12.21 -23.44 -3.88
C SER A 375 -10.70 -23.32 -3.72
N PRO A 376 -10.19 -22.80 -2.59
CA PRO A 376 -8.77 -22.87 -2.24
C PRO A 376 -8.45 -24.30 -1.79
N LYS A 377 -8.52 -25.27 -2.72
CA LYS A 377 -7.99 -26.62 -2.50
C LYS A 377 -6.52 -26.66 -2.95
N PRO A 378 -5.66 -27.39 -2.21
CA PRO A 378 -4.24 -27.56 -2.54
C PRO A 378 -4.02 -28.22 -3.89
#